data_AF-A0A8B9BYY9-F1
#
_entry.id   AF-A0A8B9BYY9-F1
#
_cell.length_a   1.000
_cell.length_b   1.000
_cell.length_c   1.000
_cell.angle_alpha   90.00
_cell.angle_beta   90.00
_cell.angle_gamma   90.00
#
_symmetry.space_group_name_H-M   'P 1'
#
loop_
_entity.id
_entity.type
_entity.pdbx_description
1 polymer ?
#
loop_
_entity_poly.entity_id
_entity_poly.type
_entity_poly.pdbx_seq_one_letter_code
_entity_poly.pdbx_strand_id
1 'polypeptide(L)'
;MERLRAEEAALEEFAEYRRYKQHKTDYEVIPKDRPICVPCRVSRCQCQSYHYVPLNGTQPIRCRCKHFADQHSAAPGFSCNSCSKCSGFHSCFTCGCGQPTYAHETVVETKQERLAQGKPVGQDVPYAAMGGLTGFSSLAEGYMRLDDSGIGAPSAELLESPVTSMDHPFLKAFQGPSSCSTATMQVRHEGRSEEDDMAYFEKRYQERASYHIYCLI
;
A
#
# COMPACT_ATOMS: atom_id res chain seq x y z
N MET A 1 16.96 -26.32 -7.07
CA MET A 1 15.50 -26.35 -7.33
C MET A 1 14.77 -25.26 -6.54
N GLU A 2 14.96 -25.14 -5.23
CA GLU A 2 14.31 -24.05 -4.45
C GLU A 2 14.85 -22.65 -4.74
N ARG A 3 16.15 -22.50 -5.07
CA ARG A 3 16.73 -21.21 -5.47
C ARG A 3 16.15 -20.66 -6.79
N LEU A 4 15.78 -21.52 -7.73
CA LEU A 4 15.17 -21.10 -9.01
C LEU A 4 13.72 -20.65 -8.81
N ARG A 5 12.99 -21.29 -7.88
CA ARG A 5 11.63 -20.87 -7.50
C ARG A 5 11.63 -19.57 -6.68
N ALA A 6 12.67 -19.32 -5.88
CA ALA A 6 12.86 -18.04 -5.21
C ALA A 6 13.27 -16.92 -6.20
N GLU A 7 14.04 -17.25 -7.25
CA GLU A 7 14.32 -16.33 -8.37
C GLU A 7 13.05 -15.99 -9.17
N GLU A 8 12.18 -16.97 -9.43
CA GLU A 8 10.87 -16.73 -10.07
C GLU A 8 9.94 -15.89 -9.19
N ALA A 9 9.95 -16.07 -7.87
CA ALA A 9 9.17 -15.26 -6.93
C ALA A 9 9.71 -13.81 -6.80
N ALA A 10 11.03 -13.61 -6.82
CA ALA A 10 11.65 -12.28 -6.90
C ALA A 10 11.41 -11.59 -8.27
N LEU A 11 11.15 -12.38 -9.31
CA LEU A 11 10.73 -11.88 -10.63
C LEU A 11 9.25 -11.49 -10.69
N GLU A 12 8.42 -11.92 -9.74
CA GLU A 12 7.01 -11.53 -9.61
C GLU A 12 6.83 -10.19 -8.86
N GLU A 13 7.66 -9.90 -7.86
CA GLU A 13 7.82 -8.54 -7.27
C GLU A 13 8.33 -7.52 -8.32
N PHE A 14 8.90 -8.02 -9.42
CA PHE A 14 9.49 -7.25 -10.50
C PHE A 14 8.48 -6.72 -11.53
N ALA A 15 7.21 -7.16 -11.55
CA ALA A 15 6.29 -6.81 -12.65
C ALA A 15 5.84 -5.32 -12.66
N GLU A 16 5.52 -4.74 -11.50
CA GLU A 16 5.24 -3.29 -11.38
C GLU A 16 6.53 -2.47 -11.58
N TYR A 17 7.66 -3.05 -11.17
CA TYR A 17 8.99 -2.45 -11.27
C TYR A 17 9.59 -2.51 -12.67
N ARG A 18 9.11 -3.40 -13.56
CA ARG A 18 9.62 -3.55 -14.92
C ARG A 18 9.30 -2.35 -15.78
N ARG A 19 8.10 -1.77 -15.71
CA ARG A 19 7.82 -0.55 -16.49
C ARG A 19 8.38 0.70 -15.85
N TYR A 20 8.29 0.88 -14.53
CA TYR A 20 8.76 2.12 -13.92
C TYR A 20 10.27 2.35 -14.14
N LYS A 21 11.10 1.32 -13.91
CA LYS A 21 12.57 1.37 -14.17
C LYS A 21 12.94 1.60 -15.64
N GLN A 22 12.05 1.21 -16.55
CA GLN A 22 12.24 1.40 -17.98
C GLN A 22 12.01 2.85 -18.41
N HIS A 23 11.50 3.73 -17.53
CA HIS A 23 11.30 5.14 -17.85
C HIS A 23 12.35 6.03 -17.17
N LYS A 24 12.53 7.25 -17.69
CA LYS A 24 13.49 8.22 -17.13
C LYS A 24 12.94 8.85 -15.86
N THR A 25 13.46 8.40 -14.73
CA THR A 25 13.19 8.97 -13.39
C THR A 25 14.18 10.06 -13.01
N ASP A 26 15.43 9.93 -13.46
CA ASP A 26 16.53 10.80 -13.06
C ASP A 26 16.62 11.99 -14.02
N TYR A 27 16.26 13.18 -13.52
CA TYR A 27 16.36 14.45 -14.23
C TYR A 27 17.41 15.33 -13.56
N GLU A 28 18.40 15.81 -14.33
CA GLU A 28 19.34 16.84 -13.85
C GLU A 28 18.62 18.17 -13.62
N VAL A 29 17.70 18.51 -14.52
CA VAL A 29 16.81 19.67 -14.41
C VAL A 29 15.39 19.20 -14.66
N ILE A 30 14.51 19.47 -13.71
CA ILE A 30 13.09 19.09 -13.80
C ILE A 30 12.41 19.97 -14.86
N PRO A 31 11.67 19.38 -15.83
CA PRO A 31 10.92 20.15 -16.81
C PRO A 31 9.93 21.13 -16.16
N LYS A 32 9.83 22.35 -16.72
CA LYS A 32 8.87 23.36 -16.27
C LYS A 32 7.46 23.13 -16.83
N ASP A 33 7.38 22.51 -18.01
CA ASP A 33 6.11 22.24 -18.69
C ASP A 33 5.35 21.10 -18.00
N ARG A 34 4.03 21.27 -17.87
CA ARG A 34 3.12 20.32 -17.23
C ARG A 34 2.14 19.75 -18.26
N PRO A 35 1.79 18.44 -18.20
CA PRO A 35 2.26 17.42 -17.26
C PRO A 35 3.70 16.93 -17.55
N ILE A 36 4.43 16.46 -16.53
CA ILE A 36 5.76 15.85 -16.74
C ILE A 36 5.56 14.48 -17.38
N CYS A 37 5.83 14.39 -18.68
CA CYS A 37 5.91 13.11 -19.37
C CYS A 37 7.19 12.39 -18.94
N VAL A 38 7.05 11.17 -18.41
CA VAL A 38 8.18 10.30 -18.06
C VAL A 38 8.46 9.39 -19.27
N PRO A 39 9.49 9.66 -20.11
CA PRO A 39 9.70 8.93 -21.36
C PRO A 39 10.36 7.57 -21.11
N CYS A 40 10.11 6.62 -22.01
CA CYS A 40 10.69 5.28 -21.95
C CYS A 40 12.12 5.25 -22.49
N ARG A 41 13.00 4.50 -21.81
CA ARG A 41 14.39 4.22 -22.17
C ARG A 41 14.53 2.97 -23.05
N VAL A 42 13.48 2.14 -23.16
CA VAL A 42 13.52 0.90 -23.94
C VAL A 42 13.44 1.20 -25.43
N SER A 43 14.44 0.76 -26.18
CA SER A 43 14.47 0.90 -27.63
C SER A 43 13.24 0.27 -28.29
N ARG A 44 12.57 1.03 -29.17
CA ARG A 44 11.37 0.61 -29.93
C ARG A 44 10.11 0.35 -29.09
N CYS A 45 10.08 0.73 -27.80
CA CYS A 45 8.83 0.74 -27.06
C CYS A 45 7.92 1.86 -27.57
N GLN A 46 6.62 1.57 -27.71
CA GLN A 46 5.63 2.51 -28.25
C GLN A 46 4.84 3.26 -27.16
N CYS A 47 5.24 3.15 -25.90
CA CYS A 47 4.59 3.93 -24.85
C CYS A 47 4.93 5.42 -24.98
N GLN A 48 3.90 6.26 -24.77
CA GLN A 48 4.05 7.72 -24.73
C GLN A 48 4.73 8.17 -23.45
N SER A 49 4.31 7.61 -22.32
CA SER A 49 4.86 7.89 -20.99
C SER A 49 4.59 6.73 -20.04
N TYR A 50 5.15 6.82 -18.83
CA TYR A 50 4.79 5.93 -17.74
C TYR A 50 3.30 6.07 -17.39
N HIS A 51 2.60 4.94 -17.27
CA HIS A 51 1.24 4.86 -16.76
C HIS A 51 1.20 3.84 -15.62
N TYR A 52 0.77 4.29 -14.45
CA TYR A 52 0.58 3.46 -13.28
C TYR A 52 -0.61 2.51 -13.48
N VAL A 53 -0.40 1.23 -13.16
CA VAL A 53 -1.46 0.22 -13.12
C VAL A 53 -1.55 -0.27 -11.69
N PRO A 54 -2.68 -0.06 -10.99
CA PRO A 54 -2.79 -0.41 -9.58
C PRO A 54 -2.69 -1.92 -9.37
N LEU A 55 -2.22 -2.29 -8.18
CA LEU A 55 -2.24 -3.66 -7.69
C LEU A 55 -3.44 -3.89 -6.77
N ASN A 56 -3.87 -5.15 -6.62
CA ASN A 56 -4.81 -5.56 -5.60
C ASN A 56 -4.04 -6.32 -4.50
N GLY A 57 -3.57 -5.57 -3.50
CA GLY A 57 -2.56 -6.08 -2.57
C GLY A 57 -1.28 -6.43 -3.32
N THR A 58 -0.87 -7.69 -3.26
CA THR A 58 0.32 -8.18 -3.99
C THR A 58 -0.01 -8.69 -5.39
N GLN A 59 -1.29 -8.72 -5.79
CA GLN A 59 -1.71 -9.36 -7.04
C GLN A 59 -1.90 -8.32 -8.17
N PRO A 60 -1.30 -8.53 -9.35
CA PRO A 60 -1.57 -7.72 -10.53
C PRO A 60 -3.05 -7.80 -10.93
N ILE A 61 -3.65 -6.63 -11.17
CA ILE A 61 -5.04 -6.58 -11.63
C ILE A 61 -5.16 -7.08 -13.08
N ARG A 62 -6.33 -7.62 -13.40
CA ARG A 62 -6.65 -8.15 -14.73
C ARG A 62 -7.61 -7.24 -15.46
N CYS A 63 -7.50 -7.23 -16.78
CA CYS A 63 -8.49 -6.65 -17.67
C CYS A 63 -9.79 -7.48 -17.64
N ARG A 64 -10.90 -6.93 -18.14
CA ARG A 64 -12.18 -7.62 -18.39
C ARG A 64 -12.00 -8.85 -19.29
N CYS A 65 -10.99 -8.84 -20.16
CA CYS A 65 -10.61 -9.99 -20.98
C CYS A 65 -9.79 -11.06 -20.23
N LYS A 66 -9.60 -10.92 -18.90
CA LYS A 66 -8.84 -11.80 -17.98
C LYS A 66 -7.32 -11.80 -18.15
N HIS A 67 -6.80 -11.06 -19.10
CA HIS A 67 -5.37 -10.88 -19.34
C HIS A 67 -4.75 -9.78 -18.47
N PHE A 68 -3.46 -9.91 -18.21
CA PHE A 68 -2.69 -8.92 -17.44
C PHE A 68 -2.35 -7.69 -18.27
N ALA A 69 -1.97 -6.60 -17.60
CA ALA A 69 -1.59 -5.35 -18.27
C ALA A 69 -0.42 -5.52 -19.25
N ASP A 70 0.48 -6.49 -19.02
CA ASP A 70 1.63 -6.75 -19.89
C ASP A 70 1.28 -7.53 -21.17
N GLN A 71 0.09 -8.14 -21.20
CA GLN A 71 -0.48 -8.77 -22.38
C GLN A 71 -1.27 -7.78 -23.25
N HIS A 72 -1.19 -6.49 -22.92
CA HIS A 72 -1.75 -5.40 -23.71
C HIS A 72 -0.61 -4.57 -24.32
N SER A 73 -0.86 -3.99 -25.48
CA SER A 73 0.09 -3.12 -26.15
C SER A 73 0.39 -1.90 -25.27
N ALA A 74 1.65 -1.48 -25.28
CA ALA A 74 2.08 -0.22 -24.66
C ALA A 74 1.69 1.01 -25.49
N ALA A 75 1.26 0.80 -26.75
CA ALA A 75 0.82 1.86 -27.64
C ALA A 75 -0.54 2.43 -27.18
N PRO A 76 -0.83 3.70 -27.53
CA PRO A 76 -2.13 4.32 -27.26
C PRO A 76 -3.27 3.45 -27.76
N GLY A 77 -4.29 3.28 -26.92
CA GLY A 77 -5.39 2.33 -27.13
C GLY A 77 -5.25 1.08 -26.27
N PHE A 78 -4.04 0.67 -25.88
CA PHE A 78 -3.80 -0.46 -24.96
C PHE A 78 -4.53 -1.75 -25.36
N SER A 79 -4.58 -2.06 -26.66
CA SER A 79 -5.27 -3.26 -27.17
C SER A 79 -4.63 -4.54 -26.65
N CYS A 80 -5.44 -5.58 -26.41
CA CYS A 80 -4.91 -6.86 -25.97
C CYS A 80 -4.20 -7.59 -27.12
N ASN A 81 -3.00 -8.12 -26.86
CA ASN A 81 -2.25 -8.91 -27.82
C ASN A 81 -2.74 -10.37 -27.89
N SER A 82 -3.40 -10.84 -26.83
CA SER A 82 -3.86 -12.23 -26.69
C SER A 82 -5.30 -12.46 -27.16
N CYS A 83 -6.11 -11.42 -27.32
CA CYS A 83 -7.49 -11.57 -27.76
C CYS A 83 -7.93 -10.43 -28.69
N SER A 84 -8.77 -10.76 -29.68
CA SER A 84 -9.19 -9.84 -30.74
C SER A 84 -10.33 -8.89 -30.36
N LYS A 85 -11.05 -9.16 -29.26
CA LYS A 85 -12.24 -8.39 -28.84
C LYS A 85 -11.94 -7.29 -27.81
N CYS A 86 -10.70 -7.20 -27.34
CA CYS A 86 -10.31 -6.26 -26.30
C CYS A 86 -9.52 -5.11 -26.93
N SER A 87 -10.21 -3.98 -27.11
CA SER A 87 -9.65 -2.76 -27.69
C SER A 87 -8.83 -1.94 -26.70
N GLY A 88 -8.91 -2.23 -25.40
CA GLY A 88 -8.22 -1.47 -24.36
C GLY A 88 -8.18 -2.16 -23.01
N PHE A 89 -7.21 -1.75 -22.17
CA PHE A 89 -7.08 -2.26 -20.81
C PHE A 89 -8.16 -1.66 -19.89
N HIS A 90 -9.14 -2.48 -19.53
CA HIS A 90 -10.23 -2.12 -18.61
C HIS A 90 -10.28 -3.13 -17.48
N SER A 91 -9.85 -2.75 -16.27
CA SER A 91 -9.98 -3.59 -15.08
C SER A 91 -11.36 -3.44 -14.42
N CYS A 92 -11.78 -4.47 -13.67
CA CYS A 92 -12.91 -4.37 -12.74
C CYS A 92 -12.47 -3.90 -11.34
N PHE A 93 -11.22 -3.46 -11.20
CA PHE A 93 -10.69 -2.95 -9.95
C PHE A 93 -11.35 -1.62 -9.60
N THR A 94 -11.82 -1.54 -8.36
CA THR A 94 -12.33 -0.33 -7.75
C THR A 94 -11.29 0.17 -6.76
N CYS A 95 -10.77 1.38 -6.98
CA CYS A 95 -9.96 2.06 -6.00
C CYS A 95 -10.79 2.27 -4.72
N GLY A 96 -10.15 2.36 -3.55
CA GLY A 96 -10.91 2.55 -2.31
C GLY A 96 -11.59 3.92 -2.20
N CYS A 97 -11.36 4.84 -3.15
CA CYS A 97 -12.21 6.02 -3.37
C CYS A 97 -13.57 5.69 -4.04
N GLY A 98 -13.82 4.43 -4.41
CA GLY A 98 -15.03 3.96 -5.09
C GLY A 98 -15.01 4.09 -6.62
N GLN A 99 -14.00 4.75 -7.21
CA GLN A 99 -13.91 4.96 -8.65
C GLN A 99 -13.10 3.85 -9.35
N PRO A 100 -13.41 3.54 -10.63
CA PRO A 100 -12.67 2.55 -11.40
C PRO A 100 -11.31 3.09 -11.86
N THR A 101 -10.39 2.20 -12.24
CA THR A 101 -9.01 2.58 -12.66
C THR A 101 -9.00 3.61 -13.79
N TYR A 102 -9.90 3.52 -14.78
CA TYR A 102 -9.91 4.45 -15.93
C TYR A 102 -10.33 5.88 -15.58
N ALA A 103 -10.92 6.10 -14.40
CA ALA A 103 -11.25 7.44 -13.91
C ALA A 103 -10.07 8.11 -13.21
N HIS A 104 -8.94 7.42 -13.07
CA HIS A 104 -7.74 7.94 -12.43
C HIS A 104 -6.73 8.39 -13.48
N GLU A 105 -6.06 9.50 -13.21
CA GLU A 105 -4.95 10.00 -14.01
C GLU A 105 -3.64 9.85 -13.24
N THR A 106 -2.59 9.47 -13.96
CA THR A 106 -1.23 9.41 -13.43
C THR A 106 -0.58 10.78 -13.47
N VAL A 107 -0.37 11.37 -12.29
CA VAL A 107 0.24 12.70 -12.16
C VAL A 107 1.66 12.58 -11.62
N VAL A 108 2.59 13.29 -12.26
CA VAL A 108 3.98 13.44 -11.80
C VAL A 108 4.21 14.90 -11.42
N GLU A 109 4.45 15.14 -10.14
CA GLU A 109 4.61 16.47 -9.54
C GLU A 109 5.86 16.54 -8.67
N THR A 110 6.41 17.74 -8.51
CA THR A 110 7.52 17.97 -7.58
C THR A 110 7.01 18.19 -6.16
N LYS A 111 7.90 17.98 -5.18
CA LYS A 111 7.62 18.32 -3.77
C LYS A 111 7.18 19.78 -3.61
N GLN A 112 7.83 20.71 -4.28
CA GLN A 112 7.52 22.15 -4.19
C GLN A 112 6.12 22.46 -4.73
N GLU A 113 5.71 21.85 -5.84
CA GLU A 113 4.38 22.07 -6.41
C GLU A 113 3.28 21.48 -5.56
N ARG A 114 3.53 20.31 -4.98
CA ARG A 114 2.59 19.67 -4.06
C ARG A 114 2.37 20.55 -2.82
N LEU A 115 3.44 21.11 -2.25
CA LEU A 115 3.35 22.08 -1.15
C LEU A 115 2.62 23.37 -1.56
N ALA A 116 2.90 23.91 -2.75
CA ALA A 116 2.23 25.10 -3.26
C ALA A 116 0.72 24.89 -3.47
N GLN A 117 0.29 23.66 -3.74
CA GLN A 117 -1.11 23.27 -3.81
C GLN A 117 -1.73 22.97 -2.43
N GLY A 118 -0.99 23.14 -1.33
CA GLY A 118 -1.45 22.82 0.02
C GLY A 118 -1.63 21.32 0.28
N LYS A 119 -1.03 20.46 -0.55
CA LYS A 119 -1.09 19.00 -0.38
C LYS A 119 0.05 18.51 0.53
N PRO A 120 -0.19 17.46 1.34
CA PRO A 120 0.81 16.93 2.25
C PRO A 120 1.98 16.29 1.49
N VAL A 121 3.20 16.46 2.01
CA VAL A 121 4.42 15.82 1.50
C VAL A 121 5.10 15.07 2.63
N GLY A 122 5.63 13.88 2.33
CA GLY A 122 6.39 13.08 3.30
C GLY A 122 7.66 13.78 3.80
N GLN A 123 8.13 13.33 4.97
CA GLN A 123 9.34 13.83 5.60
C GLN A 123 10.60 13.42 4.84
N ASP A 124 11.55 14.34 4.71
CA ASP A 124 12.84 14.03 4.10
C ASP A 124 13.66 13.18 5.07
N VAL A 125 13.97 11.94 4.66
CA VAL A 125 14.84 11.04 5.42
C VAL A 125 16.27 11.12 4.86
N PRO A 126 17.30 11.20 5.72
CA PRO A 126 18.70 11.38 5.29
C PRO A 126 19.32 10.14 4.63
N TYR A 127 18.59 9.02 4.59
CA TYR A 127 19.00 7.79 3.92
C TYR A 127 17.90 7.36 2.94
N ALA A 128 18.28 6.70 1.85
CA ALA A 128 17.31 6.05 0.98
C ALA A 128 16.61 4.95 1.78
N ALA A 129 15.33 5.15 2.12
CA ALA A 129 14.55 4.14 2.81
C ALA A 129 14.50 2.87 1.94
N MET A 130 15.25 1.85 2.35
CA MET A 130 15.17 0.52 1.76
C MET A 130 13.79 -0.01 2.10
N GLY A 131 12.87 0.06 1.14
CA GLY A 131 11.44 -0.20 1.30
C GLY A 131 11.16 -1.41 2.18
N GLY A 132 10.71 -1.14 3.40
CA GLY A 132 10.34 -2.14 4.39
C GLY A 132 9.05 -1.69 5.08
N LEU A 133 8.28 -2.65 5.55
CA LEU A 133 7.10 -2.36 6.36
C LEU A 133 7.57 -1.77 7.70
N THR A 134 7.43 -0.46 7.87
CA THR A 134 7.80 0.23 9.13
C THR A 134 6.72 0.07 10.21
N GLY A 135 5.54 -0.47 9.85
CA GLY A 135 4.41 -0.74 10.73
C GLY A 135 3.19 -1.27 9.96
N PHE A 136 2.12 -1.65 10.66
CA PHE A 136 0.88 -2.13 10.03
C PHE A 136 0.22 -1.09 9.11
N SER A 137 0.39 0.20 9.41
CA SER A 137 -0.01 1.31 8.52
C SER A 137 0.65 1.22 7.14
N SER A 138 1.82 0.58 7.02
CA SER A 138 2.51 0.44 5.73
C SER A 138 1.83 -0.52 4.76
N LEU A 139 0.87 -1.32 5.24
CA LEU A 139 0.03 -2.18 4.40
C LEU A 139 -1.19 -1.43 3.84
N ALA A 140 -1.54 -0.28 4.43
CA ALA A 140 -2.66 0.52 3.96
C ALA A 140 -2.27 1.29 2.69
N GLU A 141 -3.21 1.42 1.76
CA GLU A 141 -3.07 2.24 0.57
C GLU A 141 -2.66 3.66 0.96
N GLY A 142 -1.84 4.33 0.16
CA GLY A 142 -1.17 5.58 0.55
C GLY A 142 -2.08 6.70 1.08
N TYR A 143 -3.37 6.71 0.71
CA TYR A 143 -4.37 7.68 1.20
C TYR A 143 -5.09 7.24 2.50
N MET A 144 -4.99 5.96 2.87
CA MET A 144 -5.58 5.36 4.08
C MET A 144 -4.58 5.26 5.24
N ARG A 145 -3.32 5.64 5.00
CA ARG A 145 -2.28 5.58 6.00
C ARG A 145 -2.54 6.65 7.06
N LEU A 146 -2.67 6.24 8.31
CA LEU A 146 -2.95 7.16 9.43
C LEU A 146 -1.68 7.78 10.03
N ASP A 147 -0.50 7.46 9.49
CA ASP A 147 0.79 7.98 9.94
C ASP A 147 1.25 9.21 9.14
N ASP A 148 2.24 9.95 9.65
CA ASP A 148 2.81 11.13 8.98
C ASP A 148 3.45 10.79 7.62
N SER A 149 3.78 9.52 7.40
CA SER A 149 4.25 8.99 6.12
C SER A 149 3.11 8.75 5.10
N GLY A 150 1.87 9.07 5.51
CA GLY A 150 0.63 8.54 4.99
C GLY A 150 -0.44 9.58 4.62
N ILE A 151 -0.07 10.81 4.28
CA ILE A 151 -0.87 11.73 3.44
C ILE A 151 -2.27 12.11 4.01
N GLY A 152 -2.54 11.86 5.30
CA GLY A 152 -3.58 12.58 6.04
C GLY A 152 -4.29 11.74 7.09
N ALA A 153 -3.79 11.79 8.33
CA ALA A 153 -4.66 11.56 9.46
C ALA A 153 -5.83 12.56 9.35
N PRO A 154 -7.10 12.10 9.43
CA PRO A 154 -8.22 13.02 9.49
C PRO A 154 -7.97 14.05 10.61
N SER A 155 -8.44 15.28 10.42
CA SER A 155 -8.23 16.34 11.42
C SER A 155 -8.64 15.85 12.81
N ALA A 156 -7.95 16.31 13.84
CA ALA A 156 -8.29 15.95 15.22
C ALA A 156 -9.78 16.18 15.49
N GLU A 157 -10.36 17.24 14.92
CA GLU A 157 -11.80 17.53 14.97
C GLU A 157 -12.70 16.43 14.38
N LEU A 158 -12.27 15.74 13.31
CA LEU A 158 -13.03 14.64 12.72
C LEU A 158 -12.89 13.36 13.54
N LEU A 159 -11.69 13.08 14.05
CA LEU A 159 -11.43 11.92 14.93
C LEU A 159 -12.11 12.04 16.29
N GLU A 160 -12.19 13.25 16.83
CA GLU A 160 -12.84 13.56 18.10
C GLU A 160 -14.35 13.83 17.95
N SER A 161 -14.89 13.78 16.73
CA SER A 161 -16.31 14.00 16.50
C SER A 161 -17.15 12.91 17.20
N PRO A 162 -18.24 13.29 17.91
CA PRO A 162 -19.10 12.31 18.55
C PRO A 162 -19.75 11.40 17.50
N VAL A 163 -19.65 10.08 17.69
CA VAL A 163 -20.35 9.10 16.84
C VAL A 163 -21.84 9.42 16.85
N THR A 164 -22.36 9.70 15.67
CA THR A 164 -23.74 10.08 15.41
C THR A 164 -24.60 8.85 15.13
N SER A 165 -25.92 9.06 15.09
CA SER A 165 -26.88 8.01 14.74
C SER A 165 -26.71 7.49 13.30
N MET A 166 -26.00 8.21 12.43
CA MET A 166 -25.71 7.81 11.04
C MET A 166 -24.47 6.93 10.90
N ASP A 167 -23.66 6.80 11.94
CA ASP A 167 -22.40 6.06 11.87
C ASP A 167 -22.58 4.54 11.98
N HIS A 168 -21.58 3.83 11.48
CA HIS A 168 -21.59 2.38 11.36
C HIS A 168 -21.84 1.72 12.73
N PRO A 169 -22.72 0.69 12.83
CA PRO A 169 -23.07 0.05 14.10
C PRO A 169 -21.87 -0.44 14.92
N PHE A 170 -20.78 -0.82 14.24
CA PHE A 170 -19.52 -1.22 14.86
C PHE A 170 -18.90 -0.12 15.73
N LEU A 171 -18.95 1.15 15.30
CA LEU A 171 -18.41 2.28 16.07
C LEU A 171 -19.27 2.59 17.30
N LYS A 172 -20.58 2.33 17.22
CA LYS A 172 -21.52 2.50 18.35
C LYS A 172 -21.30 1.45 19.45
N ALA A 173 -20.84 0.25 19.10
CA ALA A 173 -20.63 -0.84 20.05
C ALA A 173 -19.53 -0.55 21.09
N PHE A 174 -18.58 0.32 20.78
CA PHE A 174 -17.46 0.68 21.66
C PHE A 174 -17.71 1.95 22.49
N GLN A 175 -18.89 2.56 22.39
CA GLN A 175 -19.24 3.77 23.17
C GLN A 175 -20.10 3.51 24.41
N GLY A 176 -20.44 2.25 24.70
CA GLY A 176 -21.08 1.92 25.96
C GLY A 176 -20.07 2.04 27.11
N PRO A 177 -20.45 2.57 28.29
CA PRO A 177 -19.65 2.33 29.49
C PRO A 177 -19.51 0.82 29.67
N SER A 178 -18.28 0.36 29.91
CA SER A 178 -17.97 -1.03 30.22
C SER A 178 -18.84 -1.54 31.36
N SER A 179 -19.97 -2.15 31.04
CA SER A 179 -20.70 -3.04 31.94
C SER A 179 -20.77 -4.39 31.26
N CYS A 180 -19.72 -5.18 31.51
CA CYS A 180 -19.66 -6.59 31.18
C CYS A 180 -20.86 -7.32 31.78
N SER A 181 -21.58 -8.09 30.96
CA SER A 181 -22.50 -9.13 31.41
C SER A 181 -22.47 -10.25 30.36
N THR A 182 -21.41 -11.06 30.39
CA THR A 182 -21.27 -12.25 29.55
C THR A 182 -22.16 -13.38 30.07
N ALA A 183 -23.22 -13.70 29.32
CA ALA A 183 -23.85 -15.01 29.33
C ALA A 183 -22.89 -16.05 28.70
N THR A 184 -22.83 -17.21 29.33
CA THR A 184 -21.89 -18.31 29.12
C THR A 184 -22.16 -19.13 27.85
N MET A 185 -21.16 -19.28 26.98
CA MET A 185 -21.04 -20.38 26.03
C MET A 185 -19.74 -21.13 26.31
N GLN A 186 -19.87 -22.37 26.78
CA GLN A 186 -18.76 -23.22 27.20
C GLN A 186 -18.07 -23.83 25.97
N VAL A 187 -16.83 -23.43 25.71
CA VAL A 187 -15.85 -24.23 24.96
C VAL A 187 -14.81 -24.68 25.97
N ARG A 188 -14.76 -25.98 26.25
CA ARG A 188 -13.67 -26.57 27.05
C ARG A 188 -12.41 -26.56 26.19
N HIS A 189 -11.59 -25.55 26.39
CA HIS A 189 -10.19 -25.53 26.01
C HIS A 189 -9.42 -25.76 27.32
N GLU A 190 -8.72 -26.88 27.46
CA GLU A 190 -7.65 -27.03 28.47
C GLU A 190 -6.45 -26.17 28.03
N GLY A 191 -6.68 -24.86 27.92
CA GLY A 191 -5.69 -23.82 27.72
C GLY A 191 -5.31 -23.27 29.09
N ARG A 192 -4.01 -23.12 29.33
CA ARG A 192 -3.46 -22.51 30.54
C ARG A 192 -4.11 -21.13 30.76
N SER A 193 -4.25 -20.68 32.01
CA SER A 193 -4.90 -19.39 32.24
C SER A 193 -4.10 -18.27 31.56
N GLU A 194 -4.78 -17.23 31.10
CA GLU A 194 -4.11 -16.07 30.49
C GLU A 194 -3.06 -15.45 31.44
N GLU A 195 -3.25 -15.57 32.76
CA GLU A 195 -2.28 -15.19 33.79
C GLU A 195 -1.01 -16.06 33.75
N ASP A 196 -1.14 -17.37 33.54
CA ASP A 196 0.02 -18.27 33.42
C ASP A 196 0.84 -17.96 32.16
N ASP A 197 0.18 -17.60 31.06
CA ASP A 197 0.84 -17.23 29.82
C ASP A 197 1.50 -15.84 29.95
N MET A 198 0.83 -14.86 30.57
CA MET A 198 1.44 -13.55 30.86
C MET A 198 2.66 -13.68 31.79
N ALA A 199 2.57 -14.50 32.85
CA ALA A 199 3.68 -14.75 33.76
C ALA A 199 4.87 -15.41 33.05
N TYR A 200 4.61 -16.29 32.09
CA TYR A 200 5.65 -16.90 31.26
C TYR A 200 6.39 -15.87 30.40
N PHE A 201 5.66 -14.99 29.71
CA PHE A 201 6.25 -13.96 28.85
C PHE A 201 7.02 -12.91 29.67
N GLU A 202 6.49 -12.49 30.82
CA GLU A 202 7.12 -11.50 31.68
C GLU A 202 8.42 -12.03 32.32
N LYS A 203 8.42 -13.30 32.76
CA LYS A 203 9.64 -13.96 33.26
C LYS A 203 10.74 -14.02 32.19
N ARG A 204 10.39 -14.34 30.93
CA ARG A 204 11.36 -14.36 29.82
C ARG A 204 11.90 -12.97 29.47
N TYR A 205 11.08 -11.93 29.62
CA TYR A 205 11.49 -10.55 29.44
C TYR A 205 12.49 -10.12 30.52
N GLN A 206 12.20 -10.41 31.79
CA GLN A 206 13.08 -10.12 32.93
C GLN A 206 14.41 -10.90 32.86
N GLU A 207 14.39 -12.16 32.42
CA GLU A 207 15.62 -12.93 32.16
C GLU A 207 16.47 -12.25 31.08
N ARG A 208 15.89 -11.87 29.93
CA ARG A 208 16.64 -11.16 28.86
C ARG A 208 17.19 -9.80 29.31
N ALA A 209 16.40 -9.04 30.06
CA ALA A 209 16.82 -7.75 30.60
C ALA A 209 17.96 -7.91 31.64
N SER A 210 17.90 -8.95 32.48
CA SER A 210 18.98 -9.22 33.45
C SER A 210 20.25 -9.72 32.77
N TYR A 211 20.17 -10.62 31.79
CA TYR A 211 21.34 -11.03 30.98
C TYR A 211 22.00 -9.85 30.26
N HIS A 212 21.23 -8.88 29.79
CA HIS A 212 21.77 -7.68 29.14
C HIS A 212 22.47 -6.73 30.12
N ILE A 213 22.09 -6.74 31.40
CA ILE A 213 22.77 -5.97 32.46
C ILE A 213 24.07 -6.68 32.89
N TYR A 214 24.07 -8.01 32.99
CA TYR A 214 25.26 -8.80 33.36
C TYR A 214 26.34 -8.90 32.26
N CYS A 215 26.05 -8.51 31.02
CA CYS A 215 27.05 -8.43 29.93
C CYS A 215 27.63 -7.01 29.72
N LEU A 216 27.22 -6.03 30.53
CA LEU A 216 27.73 -4.65 30.49
C LEU A 216 28.50 -4.25 31.77
N ILE A 217 28.76 -5.21 32.66
CA ILE A 217 29.74 -5.13 33.77
C ILE A 217 30.90 -6.07 33.42
#